data_AF-W7QHH8-F1
#
_entry.id   AF-W7QHH8-F1
#
_cell.length_a   1.000
_cell.length_b   1.000
_cell.length_c   1.000
_cell.angle_alpha   90.00
_cell.angle_beta   90.00
_cell.angle_gamma   90.00
#
_symmetry.space_group_name_H-M   'P 1'
#
loop_
_entity.id
_entity.type
_entity.pdbx_description
1 polymer ?
#
loop_
_entity_poly.entity_id
_entity_poly.type
_entity_poly.pdbx_seq_one_letter_code
_entity_poly.pdbx_strand_id
1 'polypeptide(L)'
;MFNAGQCIPHFDALNPKQFAIMHYLNQGDYSGTGFFRHKPTGYENIQQHNFAHYQAVQQDQAVAWGRAEKQYINSSTDEYELLGSIAYKSNRLVVYPGTLLHSGLIDETKDLSTQPKSGRLTANIFAAF
;
A
#
# COMPACT_ATOMS: atom_id res chain seq x y z
N MET A 1 3.89 -15.99 -7.96
CA MET A 1 2.72 -16.05 -7.06
C MET A 1 2.47 -14.65 -6.54
N PHE A 2 1.31 -14.06 -6.81
CA PHE A 2 0.94 -12.74 -6.27
C PHE A 2 0.68 -12.84 -4.77
N ASN A 3 1.34 -12.00 -3.96
CA ASN A 3 0.95 -11.82 -2.56
C ASN A 3 -0.32 -10.97 -2.53
N ALA A 4 -1.48 -11.61 -2.43
CA ALA A 4 -2.79 -10.97 -2.56
C ALA A 4 -3.02 -9.79 -1.60
N GLY A 5 -2.35 -9.80 -0.43
CA GLY A 5 -2.48 -8.71 0.56
C GLY A 5 -1.80 -7.40 0.15
N GLN A 6 -0.93 -7.41 -0.85
CA GLN A 6 -0.11 -6.26 -1.26
C GLN A 6 -0.59 -5.60 -2.55
N CYS A 7 -1.65 -6.12 -3.16
CA CYS A 7 -2.27 -5.55 -4.36
C CYS A 7 -3.32 -4.48 -4.02
N ILE A 8 -3.78 -4.43 -2.76
CA ILE A 8 -4.75 -3.46 -2.23
C ILE A 8 -4.11 -2.66 -1.09
N PRO A 9 -4.71 -1.52 -0.69
CA PRO A 9 -4.20 -0.75 0.43
C PRO A 9 -4.16 -1.59 1.70
N HIS A 10 -3.02 -1.57 2.37
CA HIS A 10 -2.77 -2.31 3.59
C HIS A 10 -2.01 -1.44 4.59
N PHE A 11 -1.88 -1.94 5.81
CA PHE A 11 -1.06 -1.37 6.86
C PHE A 11 -0.15 -2.48 7.39
N ASP A 12 1.03 -2.12 7.90
CA ASP A 12 2.07 -3.07 8.32
C ASP A 12 2.09 -3.29 9.84
N ALA A 13 1.47 -2.39 10.61
CA ALA A 13 1.51 -2.44 12.06
C ALA A 13 0.30 -1.76 12.71
N LEU A 14 -0.04 -2.17 13.92
CA LEU A 14 -0.94 -1.43 14.81
C LEU A 14 -0.21 -0.52 15.81
N ASN A 15 1.11 -0.69 15.94
CA ASN A 15 1.95 0.12 16.82
C ASN A 15 2.22 1.49 16.16
N PRO A 16 1.76 2.62 16.74
CA PRO A 16 2.01 3.95 16.18
C PRO A 16 3.49 4.38 16.19
N LYS A 17 4.34 3.65 16.92
CA LYS A 17 5.79 3.87 16.94
C LYS A 17 6.55 3.03 15.92
N GLN A 18 5.87 2.22 15.12
CA GLN A 18 6.46 1.48 14.01
C GLN A 18 6.30 2.25 12.70
N PHE A 19 7.38 2.38 11.94
CA PHE A 19 7.44 3.07 10.68
C PHE A 19 7.84 2.10 9.55
N ALA A 20 7.18 2.28 8.40
CA ALA A 20 7.57 1.66 7.15
C ALA A 20 8.44 2.66 6.36
N ILE A 21 9.49 2.14 5.74
CA ILE A 21 10.46 2.92 4.99
C ILE A 21 10.66 2.28 3.63
N MET A 22 10.32 3.03 2.57
CA MET A 22 10.58 2.65 1.18
C MET A 22 11.84 3.35 0.68
N HIS A 23 12.85 2.59 0.27
CA HIS A 23 14.00 3.10 -0.48
C HIS A 23 13.87 2.74 -1.95
N TYR A 24 13.80 3.75 -2.81
CA TYR A 24 13.71 3.57 -4.25
C TYR A 24 15.11 3.43 -4.86
N LEU A 25 15.44 2.25 -5.41
CA LEU A 25 16.82 1.89 -5.72
C LEU A 25 17.24 2.18 -7.17
N ASN A 26 16.48 1.69 -8.15
CA ASN A 26 16.87 1.80 -9.56
C ASN A 26 16.60 3.19 -10.14
N GLN A 27 17.30 3.51 -11.23
CA GLN A 27 16.95 4.65 -12.08
C GLN A 27 15.80 4.26 -13.02
N GLY A 28 14.87 5.18 -13.25
CA GLY A 28 13.75 4.97 -14.15
C GLY A 28 12.53 5.79 -13.76
N ASP A 29 11.58 5.85 -14.68
CA ASP A 29 10.23 6.35 -14.41
C ASP A 29 9.39 5.16 -13.91
N TYR A 30 9.37 4.97 -12.59
CA TYR A 30 8.59 3.92 -11.94
C TYR A 30 7.45 4.52 -11.12
N SER A 31 6.47 3.70 -10.77
CA SER A 31 5.35 4.17 -9.95
C SER A 31 5.72 4.27 -8.47
N GLY A 32 5.09 5.23 -7.80
CA GLY A 32 5.40 5.59 -6.42
C GLY A 32 4.66 4.77 -5.37
N THR A 33 4.51 5.36 -4.19
CA THR A 33 3.69 4.84 -3.09
C THR A 33 2.47 5.74 -2.93
N GLY A 34 1.27 5.15 -2.87
CA GLY A 34 0.01 5.84 -2.60
C GLY A 34 -0.46 5.61 -1.16
N PHE A 35 -1.19 6.58 -0.63
CA PHE A 35 -1.82 6.55 0.69
C PHE A 35 -3.32 6.68 0.55
N PHE A 36 -4.06 5.88 1.30
CA PHE A 36 -5.48 5.66 1.05
C PHE A 36 -6.33 5.85 2.30
N ARG A 37 -7.62 6.11 2.08
CA ARG A 37 -8.69 5.95 3.07
C ARG A 37 -9.59 4.81 2.66
N HIS A 38 -9.92 3.94 3.60
CA HIS A 38 -10.98 2.95 3.43
C HIS A 38 -12.33 3.65 3.55
N LYS A 39 -13.07 3.76 2.44
CA LYS A 39 -14.30 4.57 2.35
C LYS A 39 -15.41 4.09 3.30
N PRO A 40 -15.72 2.78 3.43
CA PRO A 40 -16.76 2.30 4.34
C PRO A 40 -16.53 2.66 5.80
N THR A 41 -15.28 2.69 6.27
CA THR A 41 -14.97 3.02 7.68
C THR A 41 -14.55 4.46 7.88
N GLY A 42 -14.18 5.16 6.81
CA GLY A 42 -13.58 6.49 6.86
C GLY A 42 -12.15 6.52 7.42
N TYR A 43 -11.46 5.38 7.49
CA TYR A 43 -10.14 5.30 8.13
C TYR A 43 -9.00 5.31 7.11
N GLU A 44 -8.02 6.18 7.31
CA GLU A 44 -6.70 6.12 6.65
C GLU A 44 -5.58 5.58 7.56
N ASN A 45 -5.85 5.48 8.87
CA ASN A 45 -4.88 5.11 9.89
C ASN A 45 -5.47 4.03 10.81
N ILE A 46 -4.91 2.82 10.77
CA ILE A 46 -5.40 1.65 11.50
C ILE A 46 -4.56 1.45 12.76
N GLN A 47 -5.22 1.56 13.91
CA GLN A 47 -4.62 1.46 15.24
C GLN A 47 -5.41 0.49 16.11
N GLN A 48 -4.85 0.12 17.25
CA GLN A 48 -5.46 -0.87 18.15
C GLN A 48 -6.92 -0.53 18.53
N HIS A 49 -7.27 0.74 18.69
CA HIS A 49 -8.62 1.15 19.09
C HIS A 49 -9.68 1.04 17.97
N ASN A 50 -9.29 1.07 16.70
CA ASN A 50 -10.22 1.03 15.56
C ASN A 50 -10.08 -0.25 14.70
N PHE A 51 -9.06 -1.08 14.96
CA PHE A 51 -8.76 -2.28 14.19
C PHE A 51 -9.91 -3.28 14.17
N ALA A 52 -10.57 -3.52 15.30
CA ALA A 52 -11.69 -4.46 15.37
C ALA A 52 -12.87 -4.04 14.47
N HIS A 53 -13.19 -2.74 14.47
CA HIS A 53 -14.23 -2.19 13.60
C HIS A 53 -13.81 -2.28 12.13
N TYR A 54 -12.57 -1.89 11.81
CA TYR A 54 -12.03 -2.02 10.45
C TYR A 54 -12.12 -3.44 9.92
N GLN A 55 -11.70 -4.43 10.72
CA GLN A 55 -11.72 -5.84 10.33
C GLN A 55 -13.14 -6.37 10.12
N ALA A 56 -14.09 -5.99 10.98
CA ALA A 56 -15.50 -6.38 10.83
C ALA A 56 -16.07 -5.87 9.50
N VAL A 57 -15.85 -4.59 9.19
CA VAL A 57 -16.36 -3.99 7.94
C VAL A 57 -15.68 -4.61 6.72
N GLN A 58 -14.36 -4.85 6.74
CA GLN A 58 -13.67 -5.55 5.65
C GLN A 58 -14.26 -6.95 5.38
N GLN A 59 -14.58 -7.69 6.44
CA GLN A 59 -15.16 -9.02 6.32
C GLN A 59 -16.56 -8.97 5.70
N ASP A 60 -17.40 -8.03 6.14
CA ASP A 60 -18.76 -7.85 5.61
C ASP A 60 -18.74 -7.44 4.13
N GLN A 61 -17.84 -6.54 3.75
CA GLN A 61 -17.67 -6.10 2.35
C GLN A 61 -17.15 -7.21 1.45
N ALA A 62 -16.19 -8.01 1.91
CA ALA A 62 -15.67 -9.14 1.14
C ALA A 62 -16.76 -10.19 0.83
N VAL A 63 -17.74 -10.36 1.73
CA VAL A 63 -18.91 -11.20 1.49
C VAL A 63 -19.87 -10.55 0.49
N ALA A 64 -20.10 -9.24 0.61
CA ALA A 64 -21.05 -8.50 -0.22
C ALA A 64 -20.61 -8.31 -1.69
N TRP A 65 -19.33 -8.01 -1.93
CA TRP A 65 -18.81 -7.69 -3.27
C TRP A 65 -18.29 -8.90 -4.06
N GLY A 66 -18.08 -10.04 -3.41
CA GLY A 66 -17.43 -11.20 -4.01
C GLY A 66 -15.94 -10.97 -4.25
N ARG A 67 -15.26 -11.93 -4.91
CA ARG A 67 -13.82 -11.82 -5.18
C ARG A 67 -13.58 -10.98 -6.42
N ALA A 68 -13.09 -9.75 -6.25
CA ALA A 68 -12.53 -8.97 -7.34
C ALA A 68 -11.31 -9.67 -7.95
N GLU A 69 -11.04 -9.41 -9.23
CA GLU A 69 -9.78 -9.83 -9.85
C GLU A 69 -8.60 -9.20 -9.09
N LYS A 70 -7.53 -9.97 -8.90
CA LYS A 70 -6.32 -9.49 -8.24
C LYS A 70 -5.58 -8.56 -9.19
N GLN A 71 -5.79 -7.27 -9.03
CA GLN A 71 -5.08 -6.22 -9.75
C GLN A 71 -4.42 -5.27 -8.76
N TYR A 72 -3.28 -4.69 -9.14
CA TYR A 72 -2.65 -3.65 -8.33
C TYR A 72 -3.50 -2.38 -8.34
N ILE A 73 -3.85 -1.90 -7.15
CA ILE A 73 -4.50 -0.60 -7.02
C ILE A 73 -3.54 0.52 -7.42
N ASN A 74 -3.98 1.39 -8.33
CA ASN A 74 -3.21 2.55 -8.78
C ASN A 74 -4.01 3.88 -8.72
N SER A 75 -5.27 3.81 -8.28
CA SER A 75 -6.21 4.93 -8.20
C SER A 75 -7.32 4.64 -7.17
N SER A 76 -8.22 5.60 -6.95
CA SER A 76 -9.40 5.39 -6.10
C SER A 76 -10.34 4.33 -6.69
N THR A 77 -10.94 3.51 -5.84
CA THR A 77 -11.98 2.51 -6.15
C THR A 77 -13.24 2.78 -5.33
N ASP A 78 -14.26 1.94 -5.41
CA ASP A 78 -15.44 2.05 -4.52
C ASP A 78 -15.10 1.77 -3.05
N GLU A 79 -14.06 0.97 -2.78
CA GLU A 79 -13.60 0.61 -1.44
C GLU A 79 -12.58 1.63 -0.88
N TYR A 80 -11.71 2.17 -1.73
CA TYR A 80 -10.61 3.03 -1.31
C TYR A 80 -10.57 4.38 -2.01
N GLU A 81 -10.28 5.43 -1.26
CA GLU A 81 -9.98 6.77 -1.76
C GLU A 81 -8.46 6.98 -1.71
N LEU A 82 -7.83 7.29 -2.86
CA LEU A 82 -6.43 7.73 -2.90
C LEU A 82 -6.33 9.16 -2.38
N LEU A 83 -5.73 9.35 -1.21
CA LEU A 83 -5.56 10.66 -0.57
C LEU A 83 -4.37 11.44 -1.13
N GLY A 84 -3.35 10.72 -1.58
CA GLY A 84 -2.13 11.31 -2.11
C GLY A 84 -1.08 10.26 -2.41
N SER A 85 -0.01 10.68 -3.10
CA SER A 85 1.07 9.78 -3.47
C SER A 85 2.44 10.47 -3.41
N ILE A 86 3.47 9.67 -3.22
CA ILE A 86 4.86 10.08 -3.35
C ILE A 86 5.42 9.41 -4.58
N ALA A 87 5.77 10.23 -5.58
CA ALA A 87 6.36 9.74 -6.82
C ALA A 87 7.66 8.97 -6.56
N TYR A 88 7.95 8.01 -7.44
CA TYR A 88 9.24 7.34 -7.43
C TYR A 88 10.34 8.34 -7.79
N LYS A 89 11.48 8.23 -7.11
CA LYS A 89 12.72 8.91 -7.47
C LYS A 89 13.87 8.05 -6.98
N SER A 90 14.82 7.73 -7.84
CA SER A 90 15.99 6.95 -7.43
C SER A 90 16.69 7.60 -6.24
N ASN A 91 17.10 6.77 -5.29
CA ASN A 91 17.70 7.11 -4.01
C ASN A 91 16.83 7.96 -3.06
N ARG A 92 15.51 8.03 -3.27
CA ARG A 92 14.57 8.62 -2.31
C ARG A 92 14.20 7.61 -1.24
N LEU A 93 14.19 8.07 0.01
CA LEU A 93 13.54 7.40 1.13
C LEU A 93 12.16 8.02 1.38
N VAL A 94 11.15 7.18 1.54
CA VAL A 94 9.80 7.57 1.98
C VAL A 94 9.55 6.89 3.31
N VAL A 95 9.32 7.68 4.36
CA VAL A 95 9.10 7.20 5.74
C VAL A 95 7.69 7.58 6.16
N TYR A 96 6.93 6.62 6.66
CA TYR A 96 5.56 6.84 7.12
C TYR A 96 5.19 5.87 8.25
N PRO A 97 4.22 6.21 9.13
CA PRO A 97 3.73 5.28 10.13
C PRO A 97 3.23 3.99 9.49
N GLY A 98 3.64 2.83 10.00
CA GLY A 98 3.17 1.52 9.51
C GLY A 98 1.67 1.30 9.71
N THR A 99 1.00 2.18 10.45
CA THR A 99 -0.45 2.19 10.68
C THR A 99 -1.23 2.82 9.51
N LEU A 100 -0.58 3.56 8.60
CA LEU A 100 -1.27 4.16 7.46
C LEU A 100 -1.63 3.13 6.40
N LEU A 101 -2.83 3.25 5.84
CA LEU A 101 -3.23 2.51 4.66
C LEU A 101 -2.45 3.00 3.44
N HIS A 102 -1.71 2.10 2.82
CA HIS A 102 -0.83 2.42 1.70
C HIS A 102 -0.72 1.25 0.72
N SER A 103 -0.26 1.56 -0.49
CA SER A 103 0.08 0.55 -1.49
C SER A 103 1.10 1.11 -2.48
N GLY A 104 1.85 0.22 -3.14
CA GLY A 104 2.57 0.60 -4.36
C GLY A 104 1.57 0.84 -5.49
N LEU A 105 1.70 1.96 -6.21
CA LEU A 105 0.84 2.28 -7.35
C LEU A 105 1.29 1.53 -8.61
N ILE A 106 1.52 0.22 -8.49
CA ILE A 106 2.22 -0.59 -9.48
C ILE A 106 1.48 -0.55 -10.82
N ASP A 107 2.23 -0.19 -11.87
CA ASP A 107 1.87 -0.36 -13.26
C ASP A 107 2.58 -1.60 -13.79
N GLU A 108 1.83 -2.66 -14.10
CA GLU A 108 2.41 -3.94 -14.52
C GLU A 108 3.23 -3.85 -15.80
N THR A 109 2.94 -2.89 -16.67
CA THR A 109 3.65 -2.71 -17.95
C THR A 109 4.98 -2.00 -17.78
N LYS A 110 5.12 -1.19 -16.72
CA LYS A 110 6.26 -0.30 -16.48
C LYS A 110 7.16 -0.77 -15.33
N ASP A 111 6.56 -1.26 -14.26
CA ASP A 111 7.25 -1.51 -13.00
C ASP A 111 7.76 -2.94 -12.86
N LEU A 112 7.07 -3.91 -13.46
CA LEU A 112 7.38 -5.33 -13.27
C LEU A 112 8.41 -5.81 -14.28
N SER A 113 9.50 -6.37 -13.76
CA SER A 113 10.54 -7.00 -14.58
C SER A 113 11.08 -8.23 -13.86
N THR A 114 11.37 -9.28 -14.62
CA THR A 114 12.08 -10.47 -14.10
C THR A 114 13.57 -10.18 -13.87
N GLN A 115 14.08 -9.07 -14.42
CA GLN A 115 15.46 -8.63 -14.27
C GLN A 115 15.53 -7.49 -13.23
N PRO A 116 16.25 -7.66 -12.11
CA PRO A 116 16.28 -6.68 -11.03
C PRO A 116 16.80 -5.30 -11.45
N LYS A 117 17.51 -5.18 -12.58
CA LYS A 117 18.08 -3.92 -13.08
C LYS A 117 17.13 -3.08 -13.92
N SER A 118 16.01 -3.66 -14.38
CA SER A 118 15.11 -3.03 -15.37
C SER A 118 13.67 -2.89 -14.89
N GLY A 119 13.39 -3.19 -13.62
CA GLY A 119 12.10 -2.96 -12.99
C GLY A 119 12.19 -2.02 -11.80
N ARG A 120 11.02 -1.71 -11.24
CA ARG A 120 10.86 -0.96 -10.00
C ARG A 120 11.46 -1.77 -8.85
N LEU A 121 12.68 -1.41 -8.47
CA LEU A 121 13.38 -2.02 -7.34
C LEU A 121 13.26 -1.13 -6.10
N THR A 122 12.84 -1.73 -4.99
CA THR A 122 12.76 -1.07 -3.68
C THR A 122 13.42 -1.92 -2.60
N ALA A 123 14.00 -1.27 -1.59
CA ALA A 123 14.26 -1.91 -0.31
C ALA A 123 13.20 -1.47 0.69
N ASN A 124 12.59 -2.44 1.36
CA ASN A 124 11.54 -2.21 2.33
C ASN A 124 12.12 -2.43 3.73
N ILE A 125 12.09 -1.39 4.56
CA ILE A 125 12.71 -1.37 5.88
C ILE A 125 11.65 -1.01 6.91
N PHE A 126 11.69 -1.65 8.07
CA PHE A 126 10.80 -1.38 9.19
C PHE A 126 11.62 -0.98 10.42
N ALA A 127 11.18 0.06 11.13
CA ALA A 127 11.81 0.52 12.36
C ALA A 127 10.74 0.79 13.43
N ALA A 128 11.01 0.41 14.68
CA ALA A 128 10.11 0.62 15.81
C ALA A 128 10.88 1.18 17.02
N PHE A 129 10.20 1.99 17.84
CA PHE A 129 10.74 2.68 19.02
C PHE A 129 9.85 2.52 20.25
#